data_AF-A0A7V0ZJB5-F1
#
_entry.id   AF-A0A7V0ZJB5-F1
#
_cell.length_a   1.000
_cell.length_b   1.000
_cell.length_c   1.000
_cell.angle_alpha   90.00
_cell.angle_beta   90.00
_cell.angle_gamma   90.00
#
_symmetry.space_group_name_H-M   'P 1'
#
loop_
_entity.id
_entity.type
_entity.pdbx_description
1 polymer ?
#
loop_
_entity_poly.entity_id
_entity_poly.type
_entity_poly.pdbx_seq_one_letter_code
_entity_poly.pdbx_strand_id
1 'polypeptide(L)'
;MDIFSHGLWGRGLFGYQGRPGLAVFFGILPDLFSFGLFGILRLFEGNFQIGPPPLNIIPAWVIFNYNLSHSFIPALLFIGLIATKRKDIAFAMLGWPLHIIMDLPFHSNEYFPTQFLWPLTDFTINGIPWSHPLIWFPNLAGIIILYFYRFRKRS
;
A
#
# COMPACT_ATOMS: atom_id res chain seq x y z
N MET A 1 3.20 0.95 -8.88
CA MET A 1 2.39 1.27 -7.69
C MET A 1 1.58 2.52 -7.96
N ASP A 2 0.29 2.50 -7.68
CA ASP A 2 -0.56 3.68 -7.71
C ASP A 2 -0.85 4.12 -6.26
N ILE A 3 0.11 4.83 -5.66
CA ILE A 3 0.09 5.28 -4.26
C ILE A 3 -1.24 5.99 -3.93
N PHE A 4 -1.72 6.83 -4.83
CA PHE A 4 -2.96 7.59 -4.62
C PHE A 4 -4.18 6.68 -4.52
N SER A 5 -4.26 5.67 -5.39
CA SER A 5 -5.34 4.68 -5.34
C SER A 5 -5.38 3.92 -4.02
N HIS A 6 -4.23 3.50 -3.48
CA HIS A 6 -4.20 2.83 -2.19
C HIS A 6 -4.75 3.71 -1.06
N GLY A 7 -4.40 5.00 -1.05
CA GLY A 7 -4.93 5.96 -0.07
C GLY A 7 -6.43 6.19 -0.23
N LEU A 8 -6.92 6.28 -1.47
CA LEU A 8 -8.34 6.49 -1.76
C LEU A 8 -9.19 5.27 -1.37
N TRP A 9 -8.72 4.06 -1.68
CA TRP A 9 -9.35 2.81 -1.24
C TRP A 9 -9.36 2.70 0.29
N GLY A 10 -8.23 2.96 0.94
CA GLY A 10 -8.12 2.97 2.41
C GLY A 10 -9.14 3.90 3.06
N ARG A 11 -9.20 5.17 2.62
CA ARG A 11 -10.19 6.13 3.11
C ARG A 11 -11.63 5.70 2.84
N GLY A 12 -11.91 5.26 1.62
CA GLY A 12 -13.27 4.90 1.22
C GLY A 12 -13.80 3.67 1.96
N LEU A 13 -12.93 2.69 2.26
CA LEU A 13 -13.32 1.45 2.93
C LEU A 13 -13.15 1.47 4.44
N PHE A 14 -12.23 2.24 5.01
CA PHE A 14 -11.94 2.20 6.45
C PHE A 14 -11.95 3.57 7.13
N GLY A 15 -12.03 4.65 6.36
CA GLY A 15 -12.03 6.02 6.88
C GLY A 15 -13.40 6.53 7.34
N TYR A 16 -14.49 5.81 7.03
CA TYR A 16 -15.85 6.30 7.22
C TYR A 16 -16.31 6.34 8.69
N GLN A 17 -15.60 5.65 9.60
CA GLN A 17 -15.88 5.67 11.05
C GLN A 17 -15.15 6.81 11.79
N GLY A 18 -15.00 7.97 11.14
CA GLY A 18 -14.40 9.17 11.75
C GLY A 18 -12.87 9.24 11.70
N ARG A 19 -12.21 8.37 10.92
CA ARG A 19 -10.74 8.35 10.77
C ARG A 19 -10.23 8.35 9.33
N PRO A 20 -10.71 9.27 8.48
CA PRO A 20 -10.37 9.27 7.07
C PRO A 20 -8.87 9.45 6.84
N GLY A 21 -8.21 10.37 7.57
CA GLY A 21 -6.78 10.63 7.40
C GLY A 21 -5.90 9.44 7.76
N LEU A 22 -6.19 8.75 8.87
CA LEU A 22 -5.45 7.55 9.27
C LEU A 22 -5.67 6.42 8.26
N ALA A 23 -6.87 6.26 7.73
CA ALA A 23 -7.15 5.25 6.73
C ALA A 23 -6.44 5.52 5.38
N VAL A 24 -6.30 6.80 4.98
CA VAL A 24 -5.41 7.16 3.86
C VAL A 24 -3.98 6.76 4.20
N PHE A 25 -3.48 7.20 5.36
CA PHE A 25 -2.10 6.97 5.78
C PHE A 25 -1.74 5.49 5.76
N PHE A 26 -2.54 4.62 6.38
CA PHE A 26 -2.27 3.17 6.38
C PHE A 26 -2.46 2.53 5.00
N GLY A 27 -3.27 3.11 4.11
CA GLY A 27 -3.37 2.69 2.72
C GLY A 27 -2.09 2.97 1.92
N ILE A 28 -1.41 4.10 2.16
CA ILE A 28 -0.19 4.48 1.43
C ILE A 28 1.11 4.13 2.17
N LEU A 29 1.00 3.72 3.44
CA LEU A 29 2.13 3.47 4.32
C LEU A 29 3.16 2.51 3.70
N PRO A 30 2.78 1.36 3.09
CA PRO A 30 3.80 0.43 2.60
C PRO A 30 4.69 1.00 1.49
N ASP A 31 4.10 1.72 0.54
CA ASP A 31 4.82 2.45 -0.50
C ASP A 31 5.75 3.52 0.10
N LEU A 32 5.23 4.31 1.05
CA LEU A 32 6.00 5.41 1.62
C LEU A 32 7.16 4.94 2.50
N PHE A 33 6.95 3.86 3.26
CA PHE A 33 7.95 3.34 4.20
C PHE A 33 9.18 2.73 3.52
N SER A 34 9.05 2.37 2.24
CA SER A 34 10.12 1.86 1.40
C SER A 34 10.55 2.91 0.37
N PHE A 35 9.86 2.96 -0.76
CA PHE A 35 10.21 3.80 -1.90
C PHE A 35 9.97 5.30 -1.67
N GLY A 36 9.00 5.68 -0.84
CA GLY A 36 8.79 7.09 -0.49
C GLY A 36 10.00 7.67 0.27
N LEU A 37 10.47 6.99 1.32
CA LEU A 37 11.69 7.37 2.04
C LEU A 37 12.91 7.40 1.13
N PHE A 38 13.05 6.39 0.26
CA PHE A 38 14.16 6.34 -0.70
C PHE A 38 14.12 7.53 -1.68
N GLY A 39 12.93 7.87 -2.19
CA GLY A 39 12.74 9.03 -3.07
C GLY A 39 13.10 10.35 -2.39
N ILE A 40 12.73 10.53 -1.12
CA ILE A 40 13.08 11.73 -0.34
C ILE A 40 14.60 11.84 -0.16
N LEU A 41 15.28 10.75 0.20
CA LEU A 41 16.74 10.77 0.36
C LEU A 41 17.43 11.15 -0.95
N ARG A 42 17.01 10.55 -2.07
CA ARG A 42 17.58 10.87 -3.39
C ARG A 42 17.27 12.29 -3.85
N LEU A 43 16.15 12.86 -3.41
CA LEU A 43 15.84 14.26 -3.64
C LEU A 43 16.85 15.18 -2.94
N PHE A 44 17.19 14.90 -1.68
CA PHE A 44 18.20 15.67 -0.95
C PHE A 44 19.62 15.47 -1.50
N GLU A 45 19.92 14.30 -2.04
CA GLU A 45 21.20 14.00 -2.69
C GLU A 45 21.32 14.59 -4.12
N GLY A 46 20.25 15.19 -4.65
CA GLY A 46 20.23 15.71 -6.02
C GLY A 46 20.16 14.63 -7.11
N ASN A 47 19.90 13.38 -6.74
CA ASN A 47 19.88 12.21 -7.62
C ASN A 47 18.45 11.69 -7.88
N PHE A 48 17.43 12.51 -7.67
CA PHE A 48 16.03 12.11 -7.88
C PHE A 48 15.75 11.82 -9.34
N GLN A 49 14.95 10.77 -9.59
CA GLN A 49 14.53 10.40 -10.93
C GLN A 49 13.04 10.05 -10.92
N ILE A 50 12.39 10.35 -12.05
CA ILE A 50 10.98 10.04 -12.26
C ILE A 50 10.88 8.57 -12.69
N GLY A 51 10.01 7.81 -12.03
CA GLY A 51 9.78 6.40 -12.32
C GLY A 51 10.53 5.44 -11.39
N PRO A 52 10.35 4.12 -11.58
CA PRO A 52 10.94 3.11 -10.72
C PRO A 52 12.47 3.12 -10.82
N PRO A 53 13.20 3.15 -9.69
CA PRO A 53 14.65 3.08 -9.73
C PRO A 53 15.21 1.75 -10.21
N PRO A 54 16.34 1.72 -10.93
CA PRO A 54 17.03 0.47 -11.26
C PRO A 54 17.29 -0.40 -10.03
N LEU A 55 17.16 -1.73 -10.15
CA LEU A 55 17.30 -2.64 -9.02
C LEU A 55 18.69 -2.58 -8.35
N ASN A 56 19.74 -2.34 -9.15
CA ASN A 56 21.13 -2.34 -8.70
C ASN A 56 21.50 -1.17 -7.78
N ILE A 57 20.68 -0.11 -7.73
CA ILE A 57 20.92 1.06 -6.86
C ILE A 57 20.07 1.04 -5.60
N ILE A 58 19.22 0.02 -5.41
CA ILE A 58 18.30 -0.03 -4.29
C ILE A 58 19.03 -0.65 -3.08
N PRO A 59 19.18 0.10 -1.98
CA PRO A 59 19.91 -0.38 -0.81
C PRO A 59 19.10 -1.43 -0.05
N ALA A 60 19.81 -2.29 0.69
CA ALA A 60 19.21 -3.41 1.42
C ALA A 60 18.12 -2.99 2.42
N TRP A 61 18.22 -1.80 3.02
CA TRP A 61 17.20 -1.30 3.95
C TRP A 61 15.86 -1.00 3.26
N VAL A 62 15.86 -0.60 1.98
CA VAL A 62 14.61 -0.39 1.22
C VAL A 62 13.93 -1.73 0.99
N ILE A 63 14.71 -2.76 0.64
CA ILE A 63 14.21 -4.12 0.43
C ILE A 63 13.65 -4.68 1.75
N PHE A 64 14.37 -4.50 2.85
CA PHE A 64 13.89 -4.88 4.18
C PHE A 64 12.58 -4.18 4.54
N ASN A 65 12.52 -2.85 4.39
CA ASN A 65 11.32 -2.07 4.67
C ASN A 65 10.16 -2.49 3.79
N TYR A 66 10.42 -2.76 2.51
CA TYR A 66 9.42 -3.25 1.57
C TYR A 66 8.82 -4.57 2.03
N ASN A 67 9.65 -5.56 2.36
CA ASN A 67 9.17 -6.86 2.85
C ASN A 67 8.41 -6.75 4.17
N LEU A 68 8.91 -5.90 5.09
CA LEU A 68 8.24 -5.63 6.36
C LEU A 68 6.88 -4.96 6.16
N SER A 69 6.78 -4.01 5.23
CA SER A 69 5.56 -3.25 5.02
C SER A 69 4.56 -3.92 4.06
N HIS A 70 4.99 -4.85 3.21
CA HIS A 70 4.12 -5.55 2.26
C HIS A 70 3.81 -7.00 2.70
N SER A 71 3.88 -7.29 4.00
CA SER A 71 3.54 -8.60 4.55
C SER A 71 2.39 -8.53 5.55
N PHE A 72 1.48 -9.51 5.47
CA PHE A 72 0.33 -9.61 6.38
C PHE A 72 0.76 -9.91 7.81
N ILE A 73 1.87 -10.60 8.02
CA ILE A 73 2.32 -11.00 9.35
C ILE A 73 2.60 -9.77 10.23
N PRO A 74 3.53 -8.87 9.87
CA PRO A 74 3.73 -7.64 10.62
C PRO A 74 2.48 -6.76 10.62
N ALA A 75 1.79 -6.59 9.48
CA ALA A 75 0.60 -5.75 9.40
C ALA A 75 -0.48 -6.16 10.41
N LEU A 76 -0.86 -7.44 10.42
CA LEU A 76 -1.89 -7.99 11.31
C LEU A 76 -1.42 -8.04 12.77
N LEU A 77 -0.13 -8.27 13.02
CA LEU A 77 0.43 -8.18 14.36
C LEU A 77 0.26 -6.77 14.95
N PHE A 78 0.69 -5.73 14.22
CA PHE A 78 0.55 -4.35 14.66
C PHE A 78 -0.91 -3.94 14.83
N ILE A 79 -1.79 -4.32 13.89
CA ILE A 79 -3.23 -4.07 13.98
C ILE A 79 -3.82 -4.76 15.21
N GLY A 80 -3.48 -6.03 15.45
CA GLY A 80 -3.95 -6.80 16.59
C GLY A 80 -3.57 -6.16 17.93
N LEU A 81 -2.31 -5.71 18.05
CA LEU A 81 -1.84 -4.99 19.25
C LEU A 81 -2.66 -3.72 19.50
N ILE A 82 -2.86 -2.88 18.47
CA ILE A 82 -3.64 -1.65 18.59
C ILE A 82 -5.12 -1.95 18.87
N ALA A 83 -5.68 -3.02 18.30
CA ALA A 83 -7.08 -3.40 18.50
C ALA A 83 -7.41 -3.71 19.97
N THR A 84 -6.43 -4.13 20.78
CA THR A 84 -6.63 -4.37 22.22
C THR A 84 -6.95 -3.09 23.01
N LYS A 85 -6.54 -1.92 22.52
CA LYS A 85 -6.71 -0.62 23.21
C LYS A 85 -7.60 0.35 22.44
N ARG A 86 -7.52 0.34 21.12
CA ARG A 86 -8.10 1.37 20.23
C ARG A 86 -8.64 0.74 18.95
N LYS A 87 -9.81 0.09 19.06
CA LYS A 87 -10.51 -0.56 17.93
C LYS A 87 -10.80 0.41 16.78
N ASP A 88 -11.07 1.66 17.11
CA ASP A 88 -11.26 2.75 16.15
C ASP A 88 -9.98 3.01 15.32
N ILE A 89 -8.78 2.90 15.90
CA ILE A 89 -7.50 3.09 15.16
C ILE A 89 -7.26 1.83 14.33
N ALA A 90 -7.38 0.67 14.97
CA ALA A 90 -7.20 -0.62 14.31
C ALA A 90 -8.09 -0.78 13.08
N PHE A 91 -9.33 -0.29 13.12
CA PHE A 91 -10.21 -0.28 11.96
C PHE A 91 -9.64 0.56 10.82
N ALA A 92 -9.16 1.78 11.08
CA ALA A 92 -8.52 2.62 10.06
C ALA A 92 -7.24 1.98 9.50
N MET A 93 -6.51 1.23 10.34
CA MET A 93 -5.31 0.50 9.93
C MET A 93 -5.58 -0.62 8.92
N LEU A 94 -6.83 -1.07 8.75
CA LEU A 94 -7.19 -2.08 7.74
C LEU A 94 -6.91 -1.62 6.29
N GLY A 95 -6.64 -0.33 6.07
CA GLY A 95 -6.07 0.15 4.81
C GLY A 95 -4.74 -0.53 4.45
N TRP A 96 -3.95 -0.93 5.46
CA TRP A 96 -2.66 -1.59 5.28
C TRP A 96 -2.79 -3.03 4.72
N PRO A 97 -3.55 -3.97 5.33
CA PRO A 97 -3.76 -5.27 4.71
C PRO A 97 -4.48 -5.15 3.35
N LEU A 98 -5.37 -4.18 3.17
CA LEU A 98 -5.95 -3.94 1.84
C LEU A 98 -4.90 -3.56 0.81
N HIS A 99 -3.93 -2.70 1.15
CA HIS A 99 -2.79 -2.38 0.28
C HIS A 99 -2.10 -3.66 -0.20
N ILE A 100 -1.75 -4.56 0.73
CA ILE A 100 -1.08 -5.84 0.42
C ILE A 100 -1.95 -6.71 -0.51
N ILE A 101 -3.26 -6.82 -0.24
CA ILE A 101 -4.19 -7.57 -1.10
C ILE A 101 -4.20 -7.01 -2.51
N MET A 102 -4.28 -5.68 -2.65
CA MET A 102 -4.33 -5.04 -3.96
C MET A 102 -3.02 -5.24 -4.73
N ASP A 103 -1.89 -5.25 -4.04
CA ASP A 103 -0.59 -5.42 -4.66
C ASP A 103 -0.24 -6.85 -5.08
N LEU A 104 -0.76 -7.83 -4.35
CA LEU A 104 -0.46 -9.24 -4.60
C LEU A 104 -0.66 -9.68 -6.07
N PRO A 105 -1.77 -9.35 -6.76
CA PRO A 105 -1.94 -9.66 -8.18
C PRO A 105 -1.31 -8.64 -9.15
N PHE A 106 -0.79 -7.50 -8.66
CA PHE A 106 -0.41 -6.37 -9.51
C PHE A 106 1.07 -5.96 -9.44
N HIS A 107 1.92 -6.83 -8.87
CA HIS A 107 3.37 -6.81 -9.04
C HIS A 107 3.85 -7.94 -9.91
N SER A 108 4.75 -7.64 -10.84
CA SER A 108 5.49 -8.68 -11.56
C SER A 108 6.71 -9.13 -10.75
N ASN A 109 7.19 -10.34 -11.03
CA ASN A 109 8.45 -10.85 -10.47
C ASN A 109 9.69 -10.06 -10.93
N GLU A 110 9.54 -9.20 -11.95
CA GLU A 110 10.62 -8.40 -12.50
C GLU A 110 10.98 -7.21 -11.62
N TYR A 111 10.05 -6.73 -10.79
CA TYR A 111 10.25 -5.53 -9.99
C TYR A 111 9.49 -5.58 -8.67
N PHE A 112 10.21 -5.91 -7.58
CA PHE A 112 9.70 -5.95 -6.20
C PHE A 112 8.46 -6.83 -6.01
N PRO A 113 8.58 -8.16 -6.22
CA PRO A 113 7.47 -9.06 -5.97
C PRO A 113 7.11 -9.10 -4.49
N THR A 114 5.82 -9.00 -4.20
CA THR A 114 5.30 -8.89 -2.84
C THR A 114 5.38 -10.21 -2.08
N GLN A 115 6.28 -10.29 -1.10
CA GLN A 115 6.40 -11.41 -0.16
C GLN A 115 5.36 -11.28 0.98
N PHE A 116 4.09 -11.53 0.65
CA PHE A 116 2.96 -11.25 1.54
C PHE A 116 2.93 -12.05 2.86
N LEU A 117 3.77 -13.10 2.98
CA LEU A 117 3.95 -13.92 4.19
C LEU A 117 5.35 -13.79 4.81
N TRP A 118 6.14 -12.79 4.43
CA TRP A 118 7.43 -12.53 5.06
C TRP A 118 7.26 -12.30 6.59
N PRO A 119 8.13 -12.82 7.48
CA PRO A 119 9.38 -13.53 7.19
C PRO A 119 9.24 -15.06 7.11
N LEU A 120 8.02 -15.62 7.10
CA LEU A 120 7.85 -17.07 7.11
C LEU A 120 8.22 -17.71 5.78
N THR A 121 7.86 -17.05 4.67
CA THR A 121 8.20 -17.49 3.32
C THR A 121 8.55 -16.30 2.44
N ASP A 122 9.32 -16.58 1.39
CA ASP A 122 9.66 -15.70 0.28
C ASP A 122 8.74 -15.94 -0.95
N PHE A 123 7.62 -16.63 -0.75
CA PHE A 123 6.66 -16.92 -1.82
C PHE A 123 6.04 -15.63 -2.37
N THR A 124 6.00 -15.54 -3.69
CA THR A 124 5.43 -14.41 -4.43
C THR A 124 4.51 -14.89 -5.54
N ILE A 125 3.65 -14.00 -6.02
CA ILE A 125 2.78 -14.23 -7.16
C ILE A 125 3.24 -13.32 -8.30
N ASN A 126 3.41 -13.89 -9.51
CA ASN A 126 3.72 -13.09 -10.69
C ASN A 126 2.44 -12.47 -11.26
N GLY A 127 2.26 -11.17 -11.03
CA GLY A 127 1.08 -10.39 -11.39
C GLY A 127 1.25 -9.50 -12.63
N ILE A 128 0.19 -8.73 -12.91
CA ILE A 128 0.15 -7.75 -14.00
C ILE A 128 0.40 -6.35 -13.42
N PRO A 129 1.43 -5.61 -13.85
CA PRO A 129 1.78 -4.32 -13.26
C PRO A 129 0.61 -3.32 -13.21
N TRP A 130 0.52 -2.54 -12.13
CA TRP A 130 -0.43 -1.43 -11.97
C TRP A 130 -0.50 -0.44 -13.15
N SER A 131 0.59 -0.26 -13.89
CA SER A 131 0.65 0.62 -15.06
C SER A 131 -0.10 0.05 -16.27
N HIS A 132 -0.48 -1.23 -16.25
CA HIS A 132 -1.20 -1.86 -17.34
C HIS A 132 -2.62 -1.29 -17.44
N PRO A 133 -3.08 -0.83 -18.63
CA PRO A 133 -4.40 -0.19 -18.78
C PRO A 133 -5.58 -1.05 -18.29
N LEU A 134 -5.50 -2.37 -18.47
CA LEU A 134 -6.51 -3.32 -17.98
C LEU A 134 -6.67 -3.36 -16.46
N ILE A 135 -5.66 -2.90 -15.71
CA ILE A 135 -5.71 -2.80 -14.25
C ILE A 135 -6.08 -1.37 -13.84
N TRP A 136 -5.46 -0.38 -14.51
CA TRP A 136 -5.62 1.02 -14.17
C TRP A 136 -7.06 1.54 -14.34
N PHE A 137 -7.71 1.27 -15.49
CA PHE A 137 -9.07 1.78 -15.74
C PHE A 137 -10.12 1.17 -14.79
N PRO A 138 -10.18 -0.16 -14.57
CA PRO A 138 -11.10 -0.73 -13.58
C PRO A 138 -10.84 -0.25 -12.16
N ASN A 139 -9.59 -0.05 -11.76
CA ASN A 139 -9.25 0.52 -10.45
C ASN A 139 -9.84 1.93 -10.29
N LEU A 140 -9.65 2.82 -11.27
CA LEU A 140 -10.23 4.15 -11.26
C LEU A 140 -11.76 4.11 -11.20
N ALA A 141 -12.40 3.27 -12.01
CA ALA A 141 -13.85 3.09 -12.00
C ALA A 141 -14.34 2.60 -10.63
N GLY A 142 -13.65 1.65 -10.01
CA GLY A 142 -13.95 1.13 -8.68
C GLY A 142 -13.90 2.22 -7.60
N ILE A 143 -12.88 3.08 -7.64
CA ILE A 143 -12.76 4.23 -6.74
C ILE A 143 -13.94 5.18 -6.93
N ILE A 144 -14.28 5.56 -8.17
CA ILE A 144 -15.41 6.45 -8.46
C ILE A 144 -16.71 5.88 -7.90
N ILE A 145 -16.99 4.60 -8.15
CA ILE A 145 -18.17 3.89 -7.66
C ILE A 145 -18.21 3.89 -6.12
N LEU A 146 -17.09 3.57 -5.47
CA LEU A 146 -17.00 3.55 -4.01
C LEU A 146 -17.34 4.93 -3.43
N TYR A 147 -16.73 6.00 -3.96
CA TYR A 147 -16.97 7.34 -3.42
C TYR A 147 -18.38 7.84 -3.72
N PHE A 148 -18.96 7.49 -4.87
CA PHE A 148 -20.35 7.75 -5.17
C PHE A 148 -21.29 7.06 -4.17
N TYR A 149 -21.05 5.79 -3.86
CA TYR A 149 -21.78 5.06 -2.83
C TYR A 149 -21.65 5.72 -1.45
N ARG A 150 -20.44 6.13 -1.05
CA ARG A 150 -20.20 6.81 0.22
C ARG A 150 -20.87 8.17 0.30
N PHE A 151 -20.92 8.91 -0.81
CA PHE A 151 -21.64 10.17 -0.90
C PHE A 151 -23.14 9.96 -0.68
N ARG A 152 -23.74 8.97 -1.37
CA ARG A 152 -25.17 8.66 -1.22
C ARG A 152 -25.57 8.17 0.18
N LYS A 153 -24.68 7.48 0.90
CA LYS A 153 -24.94 7.00 2.26
C LYS A 153 -24.79 8.08 3.35
N ARG A 154 -24.17 9.22 3.02
CA ARG A 154 -24.04 10.37 3.91
C ARG A 154 -25.18 11.39 3.76
N SER A 155 -25.86 11.36 2.61
CA SER A 155 -27.12 12.06 2.37
C SER A 155 -28.29 11.26 2.91
#